data_AF-A0A2D8KM36-F1
#
_entry.id   AF-A0A2D8KM36-F1
#
_cell.length_a   1.000
_cell.length_b   1.000
_cell.length_c   1.000
_cell.angle_alpha   90.00
_cell.angle_beta   90.00
_cell.angle_gamma   90.00
#
_symmetry.space_group_name_H-M   'P 1'
#
loop_
_entity.id
_entity.type
_entity.pdbx_description
1 polymer ?
#
loop_
_entity_poly.entity_id
_entity_poly.type
_entity_poly.pdbx_seq_one_letter_code
_entity_poly.pdbx_strand_id
1 'polypeptide(L)' 'MRLSKEDAANILDALTGPKFFFKAKELKDDEVGLDYQRHATLKLRLMDFIENKNEYDPPV' A
#
# COMPACT_ATOMS: atom_id res chain seq x y z
N MET A 1 -14.18 8.87 6.30
CA MET A 1 -14.12 8.70 4.83
C MET A 1 -13.81 7.24 4.54
N ARG A 2 -14.56 6.58 3.66
CA ARG A 2 -14.20 5.25 3.16
C ARG A 2 -13.30 5.44 1.95
N LEU A 3 -12.25 4.62 1.83
CA LEU A 3 -11.37 4.64 0.66
C LEU A 3 -12.17 4.15 -0.56
N SER A 4 -12.18 4.89 -1.65
CA SER A 4 -12.82 4.42 -2.90
C SER A 4 -11.89 3.47 -3.65
N LYS A 5 -12.43 2.70 -4.60
CA LYS A 5 -11.61 1.81 -5.46
C LYS A 5 -10.65 2.62 -6.35
N GLU A 6 -11.09 3.79 -6.79
CA GLU A 6 -10.25 4.71 -7.57
C GLU A 6 -9.12 5.28 -6.71
N ASP A 7 -9.41 5.71 -5.47
CA ASP A 7 -8.38 6.17 -4.54
C ASP A 7 -7.38 5.06 -4.22
N ALA A 8 -7.86 3.82 -4.02
CA ALA A 8 -7.01 2.66 -3.77
C ALA A 8 -6.09 2.36 -4.96
N ALA A 9 -6.60 2.46 -6.20
CA ALA A 9 -5.80 2.27 -7.41
C ALA A 9 -4.74 3.37 -7.56
N ASN A 10 -5.09 4.63 -7.28
CA ASN A 10 -4.17 5.75 -7.31
C ASN A 10 -3.04 5.60 -6.26
N ILE A 11 -3.37 5.12 -5.06
CA ILE A 11 -2.36 4.83 -4.02
C ILE A 11 -1.48 3.65 -4.45
N LEU A 12 -2.06 2.57 -4.97
CA LEU A 12 -1.30 1.42 -5.43
C LEU A 12 -0.31 1.80 -6.54
N ASP A 13 -0.73 2.62 -7.50
CA ASP A 13 0.13 3.13 -8.56
C ASP A 13 1.30 3.95 -7.98
N ALA A 14 1.02 4.86 -7.04
CA ALA A 14 2.06 5.64 -6.36
C ALA A 14 3.09 4.78 -5.59
N LEU A 15 2.63 3.69 -4.97
CA LEU A 15 3.49 2.74 -4.24
C LEU A 15 4.34 1.85 -5.18
N THR A 16 3.94 1.72 -6.44
CA THR A 16 4.54 0.82 -7.43
C THR A 16 5.33 1.58 -8.51
N GLY A 17 5.09 2.89 -8.60
CA GLY A 17 5.74 3.75 -9.56
C GLY A 17 7.26 3.88 -9.37
N PRO A 18 7.97 4.31 -10.42
CA PRO A 18 9.43 4.40 -10.46
C PRO A 18 10.04 5.33 -9.39
N LYS A 19 9.26 6.26 -8.83
CA LYS A 19 9.68 7.11 -7.70
C LYS A 19 9.82 6.34 -6.37
N PHE A 20 9.22 5.16 -6.26
CA PHE A 20 9.28 4.30 -5.07
C PHE A 20 10.44 3.30 -5.10
N PHE A 21 11.37 3.43 -6.07
CA PHE A 21 12.66 2.75 -5.99
C PHE A 21 13.39 3.26 -4.75
N PHE A 22 13.24 2.52 -3.64
CA PHE A 22 14.13 2.58 -2.50
C PHE A 22 15.53 2.29 -3.00
N LYS A 23 16.24 3.33 -3.41
CA LYS A 23 17.68 3.28 -3.41
C LYS A 23 18.02 3.01 -1.95
N ALA A 24 18.54 1.81 -1.66
CA ALA A 24 18.98 1.44 -0.34
C ALA A 24 19.91 2.56 0.16
N LYS A 25 19.37 3.40 1.03
CA LYS A 25 20.10 4.49 1.67
C LYS A 25 20.36 3.98 3.08
N GLU A 26 21.61 4.05 3.52
CA GLU A 26 21.91 3.83 4.93
C GLU A 26 21.05 4.79 5.74
N LEU A 27 20.14 4.22 6.51
CA LEU A 27 19.30 4.95 7.44
C LEU A 27 20.23 5.50 8.52
N LYS A 28 20.06 6.77 8.86
CA LYS A 28 20.65 7.31 10.08
C LYS A 28 19.93 6.70 11.29
N ASP A 29 20.59 6.69 12.45
CA ASP A 29 20.04 6.11 13.69
C ASP A 29 18.69 6.73 14.14
N ASP A 30 18.37 7.93 13.64
CA ASP A 30 17.14 8.67 13.88
C ASP A 30 16.09 8.54 12.75
N GLU A 31 16.41 7.87 11.64
CA GLU A 31 15.50 7.66 10.52
C GLU A 31 14.76 6.32 10.66
N VAL A 32 13.43 6.38 10.81
CA VAL A 32 12.58 5.19 10.64
C VAL A 32 12.54 4.88 9.15
N GLY A 33 13.29 3.87 8.74
CA GLY A 33 13.23 3.32 7.38
C GLY A 33 11.82 2.90 7.03
N LEU A 34 11.49 2.96 5.73
CA LEU A 34 10.21 2.42 5.30
C LEU A 34 10.25 0.90 5.52
N ASP A 35 9.50 0.45 6.52
CA ASP A 35 9.36 -0.95 6.85
C ASP A 35 8.84 -1.69 5.60
N TYR A 36 9.74 -2.43 4.97
CA TYR A 36 9.47 -3.15 3.72
C TYR A 36 8.30 -4.12 3.89
N GLN A 37 8.16 -4.71 5.09
CA GLN A 37 7.05 -5.59 5.40
C GLN A 37 5.73 -4.81 5.45
N ARG A 38 5.70 -3.61 6.05
CA ARG A 38 4.51 -2.73 6.01
C ARG A 38 4.17 -2.28 4.60
N HIS A 39 5.17 -1.95 3.78
CA HIS A 39 4.99 -1.58 2.37
C HIS A 39 4.37 -2.72 1.56
N ALA A 40 4.96 -3.91 1.65
CA ALA A 40 4.48 -5.10 0.95
C ALA A 40 3.05 -5.47 1.41
N THR A 41 2.79 -5.40 2.71
CA THR A 41 1.46 -5.68 3.28
C THR A 41 0.42 -4.68 2.80
N LEU A 42 0.76 -3.39 2.70
CA LEU A 42 -0.15 -2.36 2.20
C LEU A 42 -0.48 -2.58 0.72
N LYS A 43 0.52 -2.92 -0.10
CA LYS A 43 0.29 -3.24 -1.52
C LYS A 43 -0.68 -4.41 -1.70
N LEU A 44 -0.45 -5.51 -0.98
CA LEU A 44 -1.32 -6.68 -1.04
C LEU A 44 -2.76 -6.33 -0.65
N ARG A 45 -2.94 -5.59 0.44
CA ARG A 45 -4.28 -5.16 0.88
C ARG A 45 -4.99 -4.25 -0.14
N LEU A 46 -4.25 -3.38 -0.82
CA LEU A 46 -4.83 -2.50 -1.85
C LEU A 46 -5.20 -3.29 -3.11
N MET A 47 -4.35 -4.24 -3.53
CA MET A 47 -4.67 -5.17 -4.62
C MET A 47 -5.92 -5.99 -4.29
N ASP A 48 -5.96 -6.61 -3.12
CA ASP A 48 -7.11 -7.39 -2.64
C ASP A 48 -8.38 -6.53 -2.58
N PHE A 49 -8.28 -5.27 -2.14
CA PHE A 49 -9.42 -4.35 -2.06
C PHE A 49 -9.99 -3.96 -3.44
N ILE A 50 -9.12 -3.84 -4.44
CA ILE A 50 -9.51 -3.52 -5.82
C ILE A 50 -10.13 -4.76 -6.50
N GLU A 51 -9.50 -5.92 -6.34
CA GLU A 51 -9.87 -7.19 -6.97
C GLU A 51 -11.11 -7.84 -6.35
N ASN A 52 -11.32 -7.72 -5.04
CA ASN A 52 -12.55 -8.18 -4.38
C ASN A 52 -13.74 -7.32 -4.86
N LYS A 53 -14.46 -7.86 -5.85
CA LYS A 53 -15.59 -7.17 -6.48
C LYS A 53 -16.83 -7.06 -5.59
N ASN A 54 -16.98 -7.82 -4.49
CA ASN A 54 -18.21 -7.76 -3.68
C ASN A 54 -18.19 -8.36 -2.25
N GLU A 55 -17.05 -8.59 -1.57
CA GLU A 55 -17.10 -9.21 -0.23
C GLU A 55 -16.27 -8.46 0.81
N TYR A 56 -16.87 -7.43 1.38
CA TYR A 56 -16.73 -7.20 2.81
C TYR A 56 -18.13 -7.00 3.37
N ASP A 57 -18.93 -8.06 3.31
CA ASP A 57 -20.18 -8.12 4.05
C ASP A 57 -19.79 -8.36 5.52
N PRO A 58 -20.05 -7.42 6.44
CA PRO A 58 -19.76 -7.65 7.84
C PRO A 58 -20.60 -8.83 8.35
N PRO A 59 -20.06 -9.69 9.24
CA PRO A 59 -20.87 -10.75 9.83
C PRO A 59 -22.05 -10.11 10.61
N VAL A 60 -23.27 -10.53 10.25
CA VAL A 60 -24.54 -10.17 10.92
C VAL A 60 -24.62 -10.80 12.31
#